data_AF-A0A939JN41-F1
#
_entry.id   AF-A0A939JN41-F1
#
_cell.length_a   1.000
_cell.length_b   1.000
_cell.length_c   1.000
_cell.angle_alpha   90.00
_cell.angle_beta   90.00
_cell.angle_gamma   90.00
#
_symmetry.space_group_name_H-M   'P 1'
#
loop_
_entity.id
_entity.type
_entity.pdbx_description
1 polymer ?
#
loop_
_entity_poly.entity_id
_entity_poly.type
_entity_poly.pdbx_seq_one_letter_code
_entity_poly.pdbx_strand_id
1 'polypeptide(L)'
;GASGVFRTGDADTVRSARLIRPSASTHVTDIDQTSVALTVKRAPGGVRVTLPTNRNLVQPGWYMLFVTDNQGIPSKAQWIKVP
;
A
#
# COMPACT_ATOMS: atom_id res chain seq x y z
N GLY A 1 -8.88 -5.83 -6.20
CA GLY A 1 -9.78 -5.31 -7.26
C GLY A 1 -10.20 -3.87 -6.99
N ALA A 2 -10.53 -3.53 -5.74
CA ALA A 2 -10.88 -2.15 -5.38
C ALA A 2 -9.71 -1.18 -5.56
N SER A 3 -10.02 0.09 -5.80
CA SER A 3 -9.05 1.16 -6.01
C SER A 3 -9.41 2.40 -5.21
N GLY A 4 -8.40 3.19 -4.82
CA GLY A 4 -8.54 4.48 -4.16
C GLY A 4 -7.53 5.49 -4.70
N VAL A 5 -7.77 6.79 -4.46
CA VAL A 5 -6.82 7.85 -4.82
C VAL A 5 -6.05 8.29 -3.56
N PHE A 6 -4.74 8.12 -3.60
CA PHE A 6 -3.82 8.71 -2.64
C PHE A 6 -3.47 10.12 -3.11
N ARG A 7 -3.85 11.14 -2.34
CA ARG A 7 -3.62 12.54 -2.70
C ARG A 7 -2.19 12.96 -2.38
N THR A 8 -1.52 13.57 -3.35
CA THR A 8 -0.16 14.11 -3.20
C THR A 8 0.11 15.15 -4.28
N GLY A 9 0.93 16.17 -3.97
CA GLY A 9 1.46 17.11 -4.96
C GLY A 9 2.55 16.48 -5.84
N ASP A 10 3.19 15.41 -5.36
CA ASP A 10 4.32 14.76 -6.02
C ASP A 10 3.90 13.53 -6.82
N ALA A 11 2.69 13.54 -7.38
CA ALA A 11 2.13 12.40 -8.11
C ALA A 11 3.05 11.92 -9.25
N ASP A 12 3.88 12.82 -9.77
CA ASP A 12 4.76 12.58 -10.89
C ASP A 12 6.00 11.77 -10.54
N THR A 13 6.46 11.84 -9.29
CA THR A 13 7.64 11.13 -8.80
C THR A 13 7.30 9.74 -8.24
N VAL A 14 6.04 9.51 -7.85
CA VAL A 14 5.59 8.22 -7.31
C VAL A 14 5.81 7.09 -8.32
N ARG A 15 6.60 6.09 -7.91
CA ARG A 15 6.96 4.93 -8.74
C ARG A 15 6.29 3.64 -8.30
N SER A 16 6.06 3.47 -7.00
CA SER A 16 5.44 2.24 -6.49
C SER A 16 4.56 2.51 -5.27
N ALA A 17 3.68 1.56 -4.98
CA ALA A 17 2.88 1.56 -3.77
C ALA A 17 2.85 0.17 -3.15
N ARG A 18 2.95 0.13 -1.83
CA ARG A 18 2.95 -1.10 -1.03
C ARG A 18 1.91 -1.02 0.06
N LEU A 19 1.18 -2.10 0.23
CA LEU A 19 0.27 -2.32 1.34
C LEU A 19 0.95 -3.27 2.33
N ILE A 20 1.26 -2.78 3.54
CA ILE A 20 2.00 -3.52 4.56
C ILE A 20 1.07 -3.85 5.72
N ARG A 21 0.92 -5.14 6.03
CA ARG A 21 0.17 -5.57 7.21
C ARG A 21 1.01 -5.30 8.47
N PRO A 22 0.45 -4.72 9.54
CA PRO A 22 1.17 -4.48 10.78
C PRO A 22 1.69 -5.78 11.38
N SER A 23 2.90 -5.72 11.93
CA SER A 23 3.54 -6.84 12.60
C SER A 23 2.88 -7.21 13.92
N ALA A 24 2.84 -8.51 14.20
CA ALA A 24 2.55 -9.07 15.51
C ALA A 24 3.62 -10.12 15.85
N SER A 25 4.76 -9.66 16.36
CA SER A 25 5.94 -10.50 16.56
C SER A 25 6.03 -11.03 17.99
N THR A 26 6.26 -12.33 18.13
CA THR A 26 6.65 -12.97 19.39
C THR A 26 7.53 -14.18 19.11
N HIS A 27 8.50 -14.47 19.98
CA HIS A 27 9.39 -15.63 19.85
C HIS A 27 9.98 -15.81 18.44
N VAL A 28 10.51 -14.72 17.86
CA VAL A 28 11.13 -14.71 16.51
C VAL A 28 10.14 -15.00 15.38
N THR A 29 8.84 -15.01 15.66
CA THR A 29 7.78 -15.37 14.72
C THR A 29 6.85 -14.19 14.51
N ASP A 30 6.67 -13.80 13.24
CA ASP A 30 5.66 -12.84 12.80
C ASP A 30 5.04 -13.36 11.50
N ILE A 31 3.82 -13.88 11.62
CA ILE A 31 3.05 -14.42 10.49
C ILE A 31 2.09 -13.39 9.89
N ASP A 32 1.94 -12.22 10.53
CA ASP A 32 1.04 -11.17 10.06
C ASP A 32 1.73 -10.28 9.03
N GLN A 33 3.01 -9.92 9.24
CA GLN A 33 3.67 -9.00 8.33
C GLN A 33 3.72 -9.53 6.89
N THR A 34 3.13 -8.75 5.99
CA THR A 34 3.07 -9.05 4.56
C THR A 34 3.17 -7.74 3.78
N SER A 35 3.90 -7.72 2.67
CA SER A 35 4.07 -6.55 1.79
C SER A 35 3.52 -6.84 0.41
N VAL A 36 2.37 -6.25 0.11
CA VAL A 36 1.66 -6.48 -1.15
C VAL A 36 1.88 -5.29 -2.10
N ALA A 37 2.34 -5.58 -3.31
CA ALA A 37 2.47 -4.59 -4.37
C ALA A 37 1.10 -4.17 -4.91
N LEU A 38 0.92 -2.85 -5.07
CA LEU A 38 -0.29 -2.28 -5.68
C LEU A 38 0.04 -1.73 -7.07
N THR A 39 -0.94 -1.81 -7.98
CA THR A 39 -0.84 -1.09 -9.24
C THR A 39 -1.05 0.40 -8.99
N VAL A 40 -0.14 1.21 -9.52
CA VAL A 40 -0.19 2.68 -9.41
C VAL A 40 -0.45 3.28 -10.79
N LYS A 41 -1.38 4.24 -10.86
CA LYS A 41 -1.62 5.06 -12.05
C LYS A 41 -1.78 6.52 -11.63
N ARG A 42 -1.29 7.46 -12.43
CA ARG A 42 -1.53 8.89 -12.18
C ARG A 42 -3.03 9.19 -12.22
N ALA A 43 -3.47 10.10 -11.35
CA ALA A 43 -4.85 10.54 -11.27
C ALA A 43 -4.90 12.03 -10.91
N PRO A 44 -6.00 12.74 -11.19
CA PRO A 44 -6.15 14.12 -10.75
C PRO A 44 -5.95 14.24 -9.23
N GLY A 45 -5.02 15.10 -8.81
CA GLY A 45 -4.70 15.36 -7.40
C GLY A 45 -3.89 14.27 -6.69
N GLY A 46 -3.31 13.30 -7.41
CA GLY A 46 -2.46 12.27 -6.79
C GLY A 46 -2.25 11.01 -7.64
N VAL A 47 -2.21 9.86 -6.97
CA VAL A 47 -2.09 8.56 -7.62
C VAL A 47 -3.25 7.63 -7.26
N ARG A 48 -3.80 6.94 -8.25
CA ARG A 48 -4.74 5.84 -8.03
C ARG A 48 -3.97 4.57 -7.74
N VAL A 49 -4.23 3.98 -6.58
CA VAL A 49 -3.71 2.69 -6.15
C VAL A 49 -4.81 1.64 -6.28
N THR A 50 -4.45 0.44 -6.78
CA THR A 50 -5.41 -0.65 -6.99
C THR A 50 -4.93 -1.92 -6.32
N LEU A 51 -5.81 -2.54 -5.53
CA LEU A 51 -5.57 -3.82 -4.87
C LEU A 51 -5.51 -4.95 -5.91
N PRO A 52 -4.65 -5.97 -5.72
CA PRO A 52 -4.72 -7.22 -6.47
C PRO A 52 -6.12 -7.84 -6.42
N THR A 53 -6.51 -8.59 -7.45
CA THR A 53 -7.81 -9.28 -7.51
C THR A 53 -7.83 -10.57 -6.68
N ASN A 54 -6.67 -11.21 -6.50
CA ASN A 54 -6.55 -12.42 -5.70
C ASN A 54 -6.66 -12.11 -4.20
N ARG A 55 -7.75 -12.54 -3.57
CA ARG A 55 -8.04 -12.34 -2.14
C ARG A 55 -7.11 -13.13 -1.22
N ASN A 56 -6.51 -14.23 -1.69
CA ASN A 56 -5.54 -14.99 -0.89
C ASN A 56 -4.22 -14.21 -0.67
N LEU A 57 -3.94 -13.20 -1.52
CA LEU A 57 -2.78 -12.32 -1.37
C LEU A 57 -3.06 -11.14 -0.42
N VAL A 58 -4.33 -10.75 -0.24
CA VAL A 58 -4.73 -9.61 0.60
C VAL A 58 -5.85 -10.07 1.53
N GLN A 59 -5.44 -10.54 2.71
CA GLN A 59 -6.36 -10.92 3.76
C GLN A 59 -7.18 -9.69 4.21
N PRO A 60 -8.44 -9.86 4.64
CA PRO A 60 -9.18 -8.78 5.28
C PRO A 60 -8.47 -8.25 6.53
N GLY A 61 -8.56 -6.95 6.77
CA GLY A 61 -7.94 -6.32 7.95
C GLY A 61 -7.39 -4.92 7.68
N TRP A 62 -6.66 -4.40 8.68
CA TRP A 62 -5.98 -3.12 8.60
C TRP A 62 -4.58 -3.25 8.03
N TYR A 63 -4.24 -2.30 7.17
CA TYR A 63 -2.95 -2.22 6.51
C TYR A 63 -2.43 -0.78 6.51
N MET A 64 -1.12 -0.65 6.38
CA MET A 64 -0.43 0.61 6.10
C MET A 64 -0.14 0.72 4.60
N LEU A 65 -0.68 1.76 3.96
CA LEU A 65 -0.32 2.13 2.59
C LEU A 65 0.89 3.07 2.60
N PHE A 66 1.90 2.69 1.82
CA PHE A 66 3.04 3.53 1.48
C PHE A 66 3.08 3.75 -0.03
N VAL A 67 3.37 4.98 -0.45
CA VAL A 67 3.83 5.28 -1.81
C VAL A 67 5.32 5.60 -1.75
N THR A 68 6.06 5.20 -2.78
CA THR A 68 7.51 5.41 -2.85
C THR A 68 7.84 6.12 -4.15
N ASP A 69 8.66 7.16 -4.06
CA ASP A 69 9.09 7.96 -5.20
C ASP A 69 10.18 7.25 -6.03
N ASN A 70 10.69 7.95 -7.04
CA ASN A 70 11.76 7.48 -7.93
C ASN A 70 13.15 7.48 -7.28
N GLN A 71 13.32 8.06 -6.10
CA GLN A 71 14.54 8.03 -5.29
C GLN A 71 14.48 6.95 -4.20
N GLY A 72 13.36 6.23 -4.09
CA GLY A 72 13.17 5.18 -3.10
C GLY A 72 12.70 5.68 -1.74
N ILE A 73 12.29 6.94 -1.62
CA ILE A 73 11.82 7.54 -0.36
C ILE A 73 10.34 7.18 -0.17
N PRO A 74 9.97 6.49 0.93
CA PRO A 74 8.58 6.18 1.23
C PRO A 74 7.86 7.37 1.88
N SER A 75 6.56 7.49 1.62
CA SER A 75 5.68 8.41 2.34
C SER A 75 5.52 7.99 3.82
N LYS A 76 4.91 8.86 4.63
CA LYS A 76 4.28 8.39 5.87
C LYS A 76 3.14 7.42 5.53
N ALA A 77 2.92 6.43 6.38
CA ALA A 77 1.85 5.46 6.22
C ALA A 77 0.47 6.12 6.27
N GLN A 78 -0.46 5.61 5.47
CA GLN A 78 -1.91 5.85 5.63
C GLN A 78 -2.60 4.54 5.97
N TRP A 79 -3.48 4.54 6.97
CA TRP A 79 -4.22 3.35 7.36
C TRP A 79 -5.37 3.07 6.40
N ILE A 80 -5.46 1.84 5.91
CA ILE A 80 -6.53 1.38 5.03
C ILE A 80 -7.10 0.07 5.59
N LYS A 81 -8.43 -0.01 5.62
CA LYS A 81 -9.15 -1.24 5.94
C LYS A 81 -9.55 -1.96 4.66
N VAL A 82 -9.06 -3.17 4.48
CA VAL A 82 -9.54 -4.10 3.44
C VAL A 82 -10.71 -4.89 4.03
N PRO A 83 -11.89 -4.84 3.40
CA PRO A 83 -13.07 -5.58 3.85
C PRO A 83 -12.99 -7.09 3.58
#